data_AF-A0AAD6LRW7-F1
#
_entry.id   AF-A0AAD6LRW7-F1
#
_cell.length_a   1.000
_cell.length_b   1.000
_cell.length_c   1.000
_cell.angle_alpha   90.00
_cell.angle_beta   90.00
_cell.angle_gamma   90.00
#
_symmetry.space_group_name_H-M   'P 1'
#
loop_
_entity.id
_entity.type
_entity.pdbx_description
1 polymer ?
#
loop_
_entity_poly.entity_id
_entity_poly.type
_entity_poly.pdbx_seq_one_letter_code
_entity_poly.pdbx_strand_id
1 'polypeptide(L)'
;MYGRSVPRMCKNTKYYEVLGVSKSASQDELKRAYRKAAIKNHPDKGGDPEKELSQAYEVLSDPDKREIYDQYGVDALKEGMGGGGGGHSPFDLFKSFFSRGGFGGGGSSIGRRLKQGEDGVHSLRVSLEDLKGSKSGASGTCHGCQDSGMKVPIQQIGLGMVQQMQQHVCPECGGSGELISEKDKCPLCRGNRVTQEKMVLEVHVEKGMQHGQKMVFEGQADEAPDSITRGTQLQGDVVVVLQLKEHPNFERKLDDLYVKRTISLTESLCGHQFSLTHLDGRQLLIKSNPGEIIKPGVHCKFHS
;
A
#
# COMPACT_ATOMS: atom_id res chain seq x y z
N MET A 1 32.93 37.96 34.42
CA MET A 1 31.95 37.99 33.31
C MET A 1 32.37 36.97 32.27
N TYR A 2 31.86 35.73 32.34
CA TYR A 2 32.20 34.71 31.35
C TYR A 2 31.09 34.66 30.29
N GLY A 3 31.35 35.28 29.15
CA GLY A 3 30.51 35.19 27.97
C GLY A 3 30.55 33.76 27.43
N ARG A 4 29.44 33.03 27.57
CA ARG A 4 29.21 31.78 26.84
C ARG A 4 29.16 32.12 25.36
N SER A 5 30.14 31.63 24.62
CA SER A 5 30.12 31.61 23.16
C SER A 5 28.87 30.88 22.69
N VAL A 6 27.94 31.62 22.10
CA VAL A 6 26.76 31.07 21.43
C VAL A 6 27.27 30.22 20.26
N PRO A 7 26.97 28.91 20.18
CA PRO A 7 27.36 28.11 19.03
C PRO A 7 26.78 28.75 17.77
N ARG A 8 27.60 28.97 16.74
CA ARG A 8 27.10 29.38 15.43
C ARG A 8 26.14 28.32 14.93
N MET A 9 24.84 28.53 15.13
CA MET A 9 23.79 27.71 14.52
C MET A 9 23.86 27.95 13.02
N CYS A 10 24.19 26.90 12.28
CA CYS A 10 24.02 26.78 10.85
C CYS A 10 22.62 27.29 10.44
N LYS A 11 22.59 28.19 9.45
CA LYS A 11 21.38 28.85 8.96
C LYS A 11 20.62 27.92 8.01
N ASN A 12 20.00 26.87 8.56
CA ASN A 12 19.06 26.03 7.82
C ASN A 12 17.64 26.50 8.14
N THR A 13 17.16 27.49 7.39
CA THR A 13 15.84 28.11 7.58
C THR A 13 14.81 27.67 6.53
N LYS A 14 15.21 26.87 5.53
CA LYS A 14 14.37 26.54 4.36
C LYS A 14 13.00 25.95 4.73
N TYR A 15 12.92 24.97 5.62
CA TYR A 15 11.62 24.37 6.01
C TYR A 15 10.79 25.27 6.92
N TYR A 16 11.45 26.10 7.74
CA TYR A 16 10.78 27.10 8.55
C TYR A 16 10.20 28.24 7.69
N GLU A 17 10.92 28.65 6.63
CA GLU A 17 10.48 29.64 5.64
C GLU A 17 9.32 29.12 4.79
N VAL A 18 9.37 27.85 4.36
CA VAL A 18 8.29 27.19 3.60
C VAL A 18 6.99 27.12 4.41
N LEU A 19 7.06 26.88 5.72
CA LEU A 19 5.90 26.91 6.62
C LEU A 19 5.56 28.32 7.13
N GLY A 20 6.42 29.32 6.90
CA GLY A 20 6.23 30.69 7.37
C GLY A 20 6.31 30.84 8.90
N VAL A 21 7.11 30.02 9.57
CA VAL A 21 7.28 30.02 11.04
C VAL A 21 8.72 30.34 11.46
N SER A 22 8.91 30.76 12.72
CA SER A 22 10.26 30.98 13.26
C SER A 22 10.92 29.66 13.67
N LYS A 23 12.26 29.64 13.73
CA LYS A 23 13.04 28.45 14.17
C LYS A 23 12.73 28.01 15.60
N SER A 24 12.24 28.94 16.43
CA SER A 24 11.80 28.68 17.82
C SER A 24 10.33 28.28 17.93
N ALA A 25 9.62 28.05 16.82
CA ALA A 25 8.20 27.73 16.85
C ALA A 25 7.93 26.42 17.60
N SER A 26 6.85 26.46 18.39
CA SER A 26 6.32 25.30 19.11
C SER A 26 5.64 24.31 18.15
N GLN A 27 5.49 23.05 18.58
CA GLN A 27 4.83 22.02 17.76
C GLN A 27 3.39 22.39 17.37
N ASP A 28 2.68 23.09 18.24
CA ASP A 28 1.31 23.57 17.97
C ASP A 28 1.27 24.68 16.92
N GLU A 29 2.28 25.55 16.90
CA GLU A 29 2.43 26.60 15.88
C GLU A 29 2.76 26.00 14.51
N LEU A 30 3.62 24.98 14.46
CA LEU A 30 3.93 24.23 13.24
C LEU A 30 2.67 23.58 12.65
N LYS A 31 1.86 22.93 13.48
CA LYS A 31 0.59 22.30 13.07
C LYS A 31 -0.46 23.31 12.61
N ARG A 32 -0.49 24.51 13.20
CA ARG A 32 -1.39 25.60 12.76
C ARG A 32 -0.93 26.22 11.45
N ALA A 33 0.38 26.42 11.28
CA ALA A 33 0.98 26.96 10.07
C ALA A 33 0.80 26.03 8.86
N TYR A 34 1.06 24.73 9.04
CA TYR A 34 0.83 23.72 8.01
C TYR A 34 -0.63 23.69 7.54
N ARG A 35 -1.59 23.66 8.47
CA ARG A 35 -3.03 23.71 8.11
C ARG A 35 -3.39 24.97 7.35
N LYS A 36 -2.84 26.12 7.74
CA LYS A 36 -3.08 27.41 7.07
C LYS A 36 -2.44 27.46 5.67
N ALA A 37 -1.27 26.86 5.49
CA ALA A 37 -0.56 26.80 4.21
C ALA A 37 -1.17 25.77 3.25
N ALA A 38 -1.59 24.61 3.76
CA ALA A 38 -2.26 23.57 2.98
C ALA A 38 -3.61 24.06 2.42
N ILE A 39 -4.41 24.79 3.20
CA ILE A 39 -5.69 25.37 2.73
C ILE A 39 -5.48 26.43 1.64
N LYS A 40 -4.33 27.13 1.66
CA LYS A 40 -3.99 28.14 0.65
C LYS A 40 -3.48 27.53 -0.64
N ASN A 41 -2.81 26.38 -0.57
CA ASN A 41 -2.19 25.71 -1.70
C ASN A 41 -2.94 24.44 -2.15
N HIS A 42 -4.17 24.26 -1.69
CA HIS A 42 -5.04 23.15 -2.09
C HIS A 42 -5.31 23.24 -3.61
N PRO A 43 -5.35 22.09 -4.35
CA PRO A 43 -5.46 22.05 -5.82
C PRO A 43 -6.72 22.75 -6.36
N ASP A 44 -7.77 22.83 -5.56
CA ASP A 44 -9.03 23.53 -5.87
C ASP A 44 -8.87 25.07 -5.99
N LYS A 45 -7.77 25.63 -5.46
CA LYS A 45 -7.43 27.06 -5.52
C LYS A 45 -6.19 27.36 -6.37
N GLY A 46 -5.71 26.39 -7.16
CA GLY A 46 -4.70 26.59 -8.20
C GLY A 46 -3.26 26.76 -7.72
N GLY A 47 -2.86 26.11 -6.63
CA GLY A 47 -1.47 26.10 -6.14
C GLY A 47 -0.76 24.76 -6.38
N ASP A 48 0.47 24.80 -6.90
CA ASP A 48 1.36 23.64 -7.03
C ASP A 48 2.68 23.92 -6.26
N PRO A 49 2.65 23.78 -4.92
CA PRO A 49 3.80 23.22 -4.20
C PRO A 49 3.39 22.41 -2.93
N GLU A 50 2.46 21.46 -3.01
CA GLU A 50 2.07 20.63 -1.84
C GLU A 50 3.20 19.72 -1.32
N LYS A 51 4.11 19.31 -2.22
CA LYS A 51 5.18 18.36 -1.89
C LYS A 51 6.20 18.94 -0.91
N GLU A 52 6.61 20.20 -1.11
CA GLU A 52 7.60 20.85 -0.25
C GLU A 52 7.04 21.21 1.13
N LEU A 53 5.74 21.57 1.19
CA LEU A 53 5.04 21.85 2.45
C LEU A 53 4.85 20.60 3.30
N SER A 54 4.53 19.49 2.66
CA SER A 54 4.36 18.20 3.35
C SER A 54 5.69 17.68 3.86
N GLN A 55 6.77 17.79 3.06
CA GLN A 55 8.14 17.45 3.48
C GLN A 55 8.62 18.33 4.64
N ALA A 56 8.38 19.64 4.58
CA ALA A 56 8.74 20.55 5.66
C ALA A 56 8.02 20.20 6.97
N TYR A 57 6.74 19.84 6.92
CA TYR A 57 5.99 19.45 8.10
C TYR A 57 6.45 18.11 8.68
N GLU A 58 6.68 17.10 7.85
CA GLU A 58 7.12 15.76 8.30
C GLU A 58 8.47 15.79 9.03
N VAL A 59 9.39 16.64 8.57
CA VAL A 59 10.71 16.79 9.19
C VAL A 59 10.65 17.60 10.49
N LEU A 60 9.77 18.60 10.56
CA LEU A 60 9.66 19.50 11.72
C LEU A 60 8.68 18.99 12.79
N SER A 61 7.77 18.07 12.45
CA SER A 61 6.80 17.49 13.38
C SER A 61 7.45 16.55 14.40
N ASP A 62 8.47 15.81 13.97
CA ASP A 62 9.16 14.86 14.84
C ASP A 62 10.37 15.54 15.53
N PRO A 63 10.49 15.45 16.87
CA PRO A 63 11.56 16.11 17.61
C PRO A 63 12.96 15.63 17.19
N ASP A 64 13.11 14.33 16.94
CA ASP A 64 14.40 13.73 16.54
C ASP A 64 14.80 14.16 15.12
N LYS A 65 13.85 14.20 14.18
CA LYS A 65 14.09 14.65 12.80
C LYS A 65 14.36 16.15 12.73
N ARG A 66 13.70 16.94 13.58
CA ARG A 66 13.95 18.38 13.73
C ARG A 66 15.36 18.63 14.24
N GLU A 67 15.84 17.86 15.20
CA GLU A 67 17.20 17.97 15.71
C GLU A 67 18.24 17.66 14.62
N ILE A 68 18.03 16.57 13.86
CA ILE A 68 18.90 16.20 12.72
C ILE A 68 18.90 17.29 11.66
N TYR A 69 17.74 17.86 11.32
CA TYR A 69 17.62 18.97 10.37
C TYR A 69 18.32 20.24 10.87
N ASP A 70 18.15 20.57 12.15
CA ASP A 70 18.75 21.75 12.77
C ASP A 70 20.28 21.64 12.87
N GLN A 71 20.82 20.42 13.00
CA GLN A 71 22.26 20.14 13.05
C GLN A 71 22.90 20.06 11.66
N TYR A 72 22.28 19.36 10.71
CA TYR A 72 22.92 18.98 9.45
C TYR A 72 22.26 19.54 8.18
N GLY A 73 21.08 20.15 8.28
CA GLY A 73 20.42 20.86 7.18
C GLY A 73 19.72 19.98 6.15
N VAL A 74 19.23 20.63 5.10
CA VAL A 74 18.53 19.96 3.98
C VAL A 74 19.45 18.96 3.28
N ASP A 75 20.77 19.24 3.28
CA ASP A 75 21.76 18.41 2.60
C ASP A 75 22.02 17.08 3.30
N ALA A 76 21.87 16.95 4.62
CA ALA A 76 21.97 15.62 5.27
C ALA A 76 20.71 14.78 5.13
N LEU A 77 19.54 15.42 5.02
CA LEU A 77 18.33 14.73 4.56
C LEU A 77 18.46 14.27 3.10
N LYS A 78 19.30 14.96 2.32
CA LYS A 78 19.58 14.66 0.92
C LYS A 78 20.78 13.74 0.70
N GLU A 79 21.76 13.69 1.60
CA GLU A 79 22.94 12.81 1.57
C GLU A 79 22.66 11.46 2.25
N GLY A 80 21.69 11.39 3.16
CA GLY A 80 20.96 10.15 3.43
C GLY A 80 20.10 9.69 2.25
N MET A 81 20.05 10.48 1.17
CA MET A 81 19.20 10.30 0.00
C MET A 81 19.95 10.53 -1.33
N GLY A 82 21.28 10.36 -1.35
CA GLY A 82 22.06 10.65 -2.54
C GLY A 82 23.57 10.44 -2.40
N GLY A 83 24.03 9.19 -2.60
CA GLY A 83 25.45 8.86 -2.67
C GLY A 83 25.75 7.38 -2.90
N GLY A 84 25.59 6.91 -4.14
CA GLY A 84 26.03 5.56 -4.57
C GLY A 84 25.03 4.88 -5.52
N GLY A 85 25.43 4.68 -6.77
CA GLY A 85 24.56 4.28 -7.88
C GLY A 85 23.75 3.00 -7.70
N GLY A 86 22.54 3.02 -8.28
CA GLY A 86 21.60 1.90 -8.32
C GLY A 86 20.19 2.37 -7.95
N GLY A 87 19.32 2.54 -8.95
CA GLY A 87 18.00 3.14 -8.77
C GLY A 87 17.06 2.29 -7.92
N HIS A 88 17.01 2.58 -6.62
CA HIS A 88 15.95 2.17 -5.69
C HIS A 88 15.46 3.41 -4.94
N SER A 89 14.13 3.58 -4.85
CA SER A 89 13.52 4.73 -4.19
C SER A 89 13.91 4.78 -2.70
N PRO A 90 13.98 5.98 -2.08
CA PRO A 90 14.35 6.14 -0.66
C PRO A 90 13.46 5.38 0.34
N PHE A 91 12.26 4.97 -0.12
CA PHE A 91 11.35 4.10 0.62
C PHE A 91 11.80 2.62 0.66
N ASP A 92 12.62 2.17 -0.29
CA ASP A 92 13.10 0.77 -0.38
C ASP A 92 14.32 0.49 0.48
N LEU A 93 15.13 1.50 0.81
CA LEU A 93 16.23 1.33 1.75
C LEU A 93 15.73 1.28 3.21
N PHE A 94 14.67 2.02 3.50
CA PHE A 94 13.95 1.93 4.78
C PHE A 94 13.17 0.61 4.91
N LYS A 95 12.61 0.08 3.80
CA LYS A 95 12.06 -1.28 3.76
C LYS A 95 13.13 -2.37 3.87
N SER A 96 14.35 -2.17 3.39
CA SER A 96 15.42 -3.17 3.47
C SER A 96 15.96 -3.36 4.90
N PHE A 97 15.93 -2.30 5.73
CA PHE A 97 16.26 -2.42 7.15
C PHE A 97 15.13 -3.12 7.96
N PHE A 98 13.89 -3.00 7.50
CA PHE A 98 12.70 -3.60 8.13
C PHE A 98 12.21 -4.92 7.49
N SER A 99 12.83 -5.38 6.40
CA SER A 99 12.36 -6.52 5.58
C SER A 99 13.47 -7.52 5.20
N ARG A 100 14.59 -7.54 5.94
CA ARG A 100 15.57 -8.64 5.85
C ARG A 100 15.02 -9.86 6.59
N GLY A 101 14.16 -10.60 5.89
CA GLY A 101 13.74 -11.94 6.27
C GLY A 101 12.87 -12.60 5.21
N GLY A 102 13.49 -13.22 4.19
CA GLY A 102 12.81 -14.26 3.40
C GLY A 102 13.23 -14.40 1.93
N PHE A 103 14.07 -15.39 1.66
CA PHE A 103 14.50 -15.83 0.33
C PHE A 103 13.67 -17.07 -0.11
N GLY A 104 13.30 -17.13 -1.39
CA GLY A 104 12.85 -18.35 -2.10
C GLY A 104 11.33 -18.57 -2.13
N GLY A 105 10.70 -19.05 -3.19
CA GLY A 105 11.15 -19.69 -4.43
C GLY A 105 9.89 -20.27 -5.09
N GLY A 106 9.80 -20.22 -6.43
CA GLY A 106 8.56 -20.50 -7.18
C GLY A 106 8.19 -21.98 -7.35
N GLY A 107 7.13 -22.20 -8.17
CA GLY A 107 6.91 -23.47 -8.89
C GLY A 107 5.49 -24.07 -8.91
N SER A 108 4.66 -23.63 -9.86
CA SER A 108 3.72 -24.34 -10.77
C SER A 108 2.73 -25.47 -10.34
N SER A 109 1.44 -25.17 -10.64
CA SER A 109 0.37 -25.96 -11.33
C SER A 109 -0.20 -27.29 -10.78
N ILE A 110 -1.53 -27.35 -10.56
CA ILE A 110 -2.51 -28.36 -11.06
C ILE A 110 -3.94 -27.88 -10.74
N GLY A 111 -4.83 -27.89 -11.73
CA GLY A 111 -6.25 -27.54 -11.55
C GLY A 111 -7.09 -28.67 -10.96
N ARG A 112 -8.05 -28.31 -10.10
CA ARG A 112 -9.31 -29.04 -9.87
C ARG A 112 -10.42 -28.04 -9.55
N ARG A 113 -11.49 -28.05 -10.35
CA ARG A 113 -12.76 -27.37 -10.08
C ARG A 113 -13.46 -28.13 -8.95
N LEU A 114 -13.68 -27.51 -7.80
CA LEU A 114 -14.52 -28.04 -6.73
C LEU A 114 -15.76 -27.16 -6.57
N LYS A 115 -16.91 -27.84 -6.45
CA LYS A 115 -18.25 -27.27 -6.35
C LYS A 115 -18.34 -26.33 -5.13
N GLN A 116 -19.01 -25.21 -5.33
CA GLN A 116 -19.40 -24.25 -4.32
C GLN A 116 -20.30 -24.94 -3.27
N GLY A 117 -19.87 -24.93 -2.00
CA GLY A 117 -20.72 -25.25 -0.88
C GLY A 117 -21.53 -24.02 -0.48
N GLU A 118 -22.80 -24.21 -0.12
CA GLU A 118 -23.70 -23.17 0.35
C GLU A 118 -23.23 -22.60 1.69
N ASP A 119 -23.37 -21.28 1.87
CA ASP A 119 -22.94 -20.59 3.08
C ASP A 119 -23.94 -20.82 4.22
N GLY A 120 -23.48 -21.47 5.28
CA GLY A 120 -24.19 -21.58 6.55
C GLY A 120 -23.63 -20.58 7.55
N VAL A 121 -24.40 -19.54 7.88
CA VAL A 121 -24.10 -18.65 9.00
C VAL A 121 -24.56 -19.33 10.29
N HIS A 122 -23.63 -19.89 11.04
CA HIS A 122 -23.89 -20.36 12.40
C HIS A 122 -23.59 -19.23 13.38
N SER A 123 -24.63 -18.49 13.76
CA SER A 123 -24.56 -17.53 14.86
C SER A 123 -24.54 -18.26 16.20
N LEU A 124 -23.38 -18.25 16.86
CA LEU A 124 -23.20 -18.79 18.21
C LEU A 124 -23.22 -17.64 19.23
N ARG A 125 -24.01 -17.80 20.28
CA ARG A 125 -23.98 -16.92 21.45
C ARG A 125 -22.83 -17.36 22.35
N VAL A 126 -21.82 -16.52 22.49
CA VAL A 126 -20.67 -16.72 23.40
C VAL A 126 -20.76 -15.71 24.54
N SER A 127 -20.46 -16.13 25.76
CA SER A 127 -20.40 -15.23 26.93
C SER A 127 -19.03 -14.57 27.05
N LEU A 128 -18.94 -13.49 27.84
CA LEU A 128 -17.68 -12.76 28.06
C LEU A 128 -16.58 -13.62 28.73
N GLU A 129 -16.95 -14.72 29.39
CA GLU A 129 -15.96 -15.65 29.97
C GLU A 129 -15.27 -16.53 28.91
N ASP A 130 -15.95 -16.83 27.80
CA ASP A 130 -15.45 -17.67 26.70
C ASP A 130 -14.48 -16.92 25.77
N LEU A 131 -14.28 -15.61 25.96
CA LEU A 131 -13.33 -14.78 25.22
C LEU A 131 -11.89 -14.89 25.73
N LYS A 132 -11.62 -15.69 26.77
CA LYS A 132 -10.26 -16.02 27.20
C LYS A 132 -9.71 -17.15 26.31
N GLY A 133 -8.45 -17.03 25.88
CA GLY A 133 -7.82 -17.84 24.82
C GLY A 133 -7.78 -19.37 25.00
N SER A 134 -8.37 -19.93 26.07
CA SER A 134 -8.64 -21.36 26.25
C SER A 134 -9.85 -21.57 27.19
N LYS A 135 -10.57 -22.70 27.03
CA LYS A 135 -11.78 -23.03 27.83
C LYS A 135 -11.53 -23.06 29.34
N SER A 136 -10.30 -23.34 29.74
CA SER A 136 -9.85 -23.40 31.14
C SER A 136 -9.03 -22.16 31.55
N GLY A 137 -8.76 -21.24 30.62
CA GLY A 137 -7.86 -20.10 30.84
C GLY A 137 -6.39 -20.46 31.04
N ALA A 138 -6.02 -21.75 30.94
CA ALA A 138 -4.65 -22.21 31.04
C ALA A 138 -4.01 -22.32 29.65
N SER A 139 -2.93 -21.57 29.42
CA SER A 139 -1.92 -21.85 28.38
C SER A 139 -0.70 -22.44 29.07
N GLY A 140 -0.15 -23.53 28.51
CA GLY A 140 1.09 -24.12 29.01
C GLY A 140 2.30 -23.44 28.37
N THR A 141 3.38 -23.30 29.11
CA THR A 141 4.66 -22.80 28.58
C THR A 141 5.29 -23.83 27.65
N CYS A 142 5.86 -23.39 26.52
CA CYS A 142 6.49 -24.31 25.58
C CYS A 142 7.86 -24.73 26.11
N HIS A 143 7.94 -25.95 26.67
CA HIS A 143 9.18 -26.48 27.23
C HIS A 143 10.34 -26.57 26.22
N GLY A 144 10.05 -26.79 24.94
CA GLY A 144 11.08 -26.87 23.88
C GLY A 144 11.79 -25.54 23.61
N CYS A 145 11.14 -24.39 23.83
CA CYS A 145 11.76 -23.07 23.63
C CYS A 145 11.74 -22.16 24.86
N GLN A 146 11.32 -22.67 26.02
CA GLN A 146 11.16 -21.91 27.26
C GLN A 146 10.51 -20.54 27.00
N ASP A 147 9.33 -20.57 26.38
CA ASP A 147 8.51 -19.39 26.04
C ASP A 147 9.12 -18.39 25.05
N SER A 148 10.34 -18.66 24.58
CA SER A 148 11.06 -17.76 23.67
C SER A 148 10.53 -17.80 22.23
N GLY A 149 9.62 -18.74 21.91
CA GLY A 149 9.05 -18.95 20.57
C GLY A 149 10.05 -19.42 19.50
N MET A 150 11.35 -19.36 19.79
CA MET A 150 12.43 -19.57 18.84
C MET A 150 13.53 -20.43 19.46
N LYS A 151 14.09 -21.33 18.65
CA LYS A 151 15.24 -22.16 19.03
C LYS A 151 16.47 -21.61 18.32
N VAL A 152 17.52 -21.29 19.08
CA VAL A 152 18.84 -20.94 18.55
C VAL A 152 19.73 -22.17 18.71
N PRO A 153 19.90 -22.98 17.65
CA PRO A 153 20.80 -24.13 17.77
C PRO A 153 22.25 -23.63 17.77
N ILE A 154 23.02 -24.02 18.79
CA ILE A 154 24.42 -23.61 18.97
C ILE A 154 25.31 -24.69 18.34
N GLN A 155 26.10 -24.35 17.33
CA GLN A 155 27.09 -25.26 16.75
C GLN A 155 28.50 -24.77 17.08
N GLN A 156 29.28 -25.63 17.75
CA GLN A 156 30.70 -25.35 18.01
C GLN A 156 31.51 -25.64 16.74
N ILE A 157 32.24 -24.65 16.25
CA ILE A 157 33.11 -24.79 15.07
C ILE A 157 34.54 -24.68 15.57
N GLY A 158 35.05 -25.79 16.12
CA GLY A 158 36.45 -25.89 16.55
C GLY A 158 36.78 -25.24 17.90
N LEU A 159 38.08 -25.23 18.23
CA LEU A 159 38.65 -24.89 19.54
C LEU A 159 38.22 -23.49 20.03
N GLY A 160 37.16 -23.45 20.85
CA GLY A 160 36.72 -22.27 21.59
C GLY A 160 35.82 -21.29 20.83
N MET A 161 35.45 -21.57 19.58
CA MET A 161 34.61 -20.67 18.77
C MET A 161 33.21 -21.27 18.57
N VAL A 162 32.21 -20.63 19.16
CA VAL A 162 30.80 -20.96 18.95
C VAL A 162 30.23 -20.03 17.88
N GLN A 163 29.65 -20.59 16.81
CA GLN A 163 28.94 -19.80 15.83
C GLN A 163 27.44 -19.91 16.12
N GLN A 164 26.83 -18.77 16.43
CA GLN A 164 25.39 -18.67 16.55
C GLN A 164 24.80 -18.72 15.14
N MET A 165 24.22 -19.86 14.74
CA MET A 165 23.50 -19.97 13.47
C MET A 165 22.12 -19.30 13.56
N GLN A 166 21.48 -19.15 12.40
CA GLN A 166 20.23 -18.42 12.28
C GLN A 166 19.15 -19.02 13.19
N GLN A 167 18.46 -18.15 13.91
CA GLN A 167 17.38 -18.51 14.81
C GLN A 167 16.22 -19.11 14.01
N HIS A 168 15.77 -20.31 14.38
CA HIS A 168 14.64 -20.98 13.75
C HIS A 168 13.41 -20.88 14.66
N VAL A 169 12.23 -20.69 14.06
CA VAL A 169 10.97 -20.73 14.79
C VAL A 169 10.82 -22.10 15.46
N CYS A 170 10.41 -22.13 16.73
CA CYS A 170 10.24 -23.38 17.45
C CYS A 170 9.18 -24.25 16.75
N PRO A 171 9.50 -25.49 16.35
CA PRO A 171 8.55 -26.34 15.62
C PRO A 171 7.41 -26.87 16.50
N GLU A 172 7.57 -26.83 17.83
CA GLU A 172 6.55 -27.31 18.78
C GLU A 172 5.43 -26.28 18.98
N CYS A 173 5.78 -25.00 19.19
CA CYS A 173 4.80 -23.93 19.39
C CYS A 173 4.59 -23.05 18.15
N GLY A 174 5.33 -23.27 17.05
CA GLY A 174 5.21 -22.46 15.84
C GLY A 174 5.52 -20.97 16.02
N GLY A 175 6.27 -20.60 17.06
CA GLY A 175 6.60 -19.20 17.37
C GLY A 175 5.82 -18.56 18.51
N SER A 176 4.70 -19.17 18.95
CA SER A 176 3.83 -18.57 19.98
C SER A 176 4.42 -18.54 21.39
N GLY A 177 5.42 -19.39 21.69
CA GLY A 177 5.94 -19.60 23.04
C GLY A 177 5.00 -20.38 23.97
N GLU A 178 3.73 -20.50 23.61
CA GLU A 178 2.69 -21.17 24.40
C GLU A 178 2.15 -22.42 23.69
N LEU A 179 1.91 -23.47 24.46
CA LEU A 179 1.24 -24.69 24.02
C LEU A 179 -0.11 -24.83 24.72
N ILE A 180 -1.17 -24.93 23.92
CA ILE A 180 -2.53 -25.21 24.41
C ILE A 180 -2.78 -26.71 24.26
N SER A 181 -3.16 -27.35 25.37
CA SER A 181 -3.56 -28.76 25.40
C SER A 181 -4.70 -29.04 24.42
N GLU A 182 -4.69 -30.20 23.76
CA GLU A 182 -5.70 -30.53 22.73
C GLU A 182 -7.14 -30.50 23.25
N LYS A 183 -7.35 -30.80 24.53
CA LYS A 183 -8.67 -30.75 25.20
C LYS A 183 -9.19 -29.31 25.37
N ASP A 184 -8.27 -28.34 25.47
CA ASP A 184 -8.56 -26.93 25.72
C ASP A 184 -8.55 -26.10 24.43
N LYS A 185 -8.17 -26.69 23.29
CA LYS A 185 -8.24 -26.04 21.98
C LYS A 185 -9.70 -25.73 21.63
N CYS A 186 -9.92 -24.50 21.18
CA CYS A 186 -11.21 -24.09 20.66
C CYS A 186 -11.56 -24.91 19.39
N PRO A 187 -12.77 -25.47 19.26
CA PRO A 187 -13.14 -26.25 18.08
C PRO A 187 -13.19 -25.43 16.77
N LEU A 188 -13.43 -24.12 16.88
CA LEU A 188 -13.57 -23.21 15.73
C LEU A 188 -12.21 -22.71 15.23
N CYS A 189 -11.41 -22.07 16.08
CA CYS A 189 -10.09 -21.54 15.69
C CYS A 189 -8.95 -22.57 15.83
N ARG A 190 -9.19 -23.72 16.47
CA ARG A 190 -8.20 -24.80 16.72
C ARG A 190 -6.90 -24.33 17.40
N GLY A 191 -6.97 -23.23 18.16
CA GLY A 191 -5.82 -22.62 18.83
C GLY A 191 -5.14 -21.50 18.05
N ASN A 192 -5.61 -21.17 16.84
CA ASN A 192 -5.04 -20.12 15.99
C ASN A 192 -5.54 -18.71 16.31
N ARG A 193 -6.44 -18.55 17.30
CA ARG A 193 -7.07 -17.28 17.73
C ARG A 193 -7.92 -16.56 16.66
N VAL A 194 -7.81 -16.92 15.38
CA VAL A 194 -8.60 -16.41 14.26
C VAL A 194 -9.37 -17.52 13.54
N THR A 195 -10.49 -17.16 12.90
CA THR A 195 -11.30 -18.05 12.05
C THR A 195 -11.44 -17.44 10.66
N GLN A 196 -11.46 -18.29 9.63
CA GLN A 196 -11.65 -17.82 8.26
C GLN A 196 -13.14 -17.56 8.00
N GLU A 197 -13.46 -16.29 7.72
CA GLU A 197 -14.78 -15.89 7.23
C GLU A 197 -14.65 -15.34 5.81
N LYS A 198 -15.66 -15.61 4.97
CA LYS A 198 -15.71 -15.07 3.61
C LYS A 198 -16.52 -13.79 3.62
N MET A 199 -15.87 -12.68 3.28
CA MET A 199 -16.55 -11.41 3.08
C MET A 199 -16.64 -11.10 1.58
N VAL A 200 -17.82 -10.72 1.12
CA VAL A 200 -18.05 -10.27 -0.26
C VAL A 200 -18.01 -8.75 -0.29
N LEU A 201 -17.04 -8.18 -1.00
CA LEU A 201 -16.94 -6.74 -1.21
C LEU A 201 -17.62 -6.34 -2.52
N GLU A 202 -18.63 -5.49 -2.42
CA GLU A 202 -19.30 -4.91 -3.59
C GLU A 202 -18.54 -3.68 -4.08
N VAL A 203 -18.02 -3.75 -5.30
CA VAL A 203 -17.25 -2.66 -5.92
C VAL A 203 -18.13 -1.95 -6.94
N HIS A 204 -18.44 -0.67 -6.70
CA HIS A 204 -19.17 0.15 -7.65
C HIS A 204 -18.19 0.80 -8.65
N VAL A 205 -18.32 0.46 -9.94
CA VAL A 205 -17.47 1.02 -11.00
C VAL A 205 -18.25 2.09 -11.75
N GLU A 206 -17.84 3.35 -11.58
CA GLU A 206 -18.43 4.48 -12.29
C GLU A 206 -17.95 4.56 -13.76
N LYS A 207 -18.78 5.19 -14.60
CA LYS A 207 -18.41 5.46 -15.99
C LYS A 207 -17.22 6.42 -16.02
N GLY A 208 -16.22 6.12 -16.85
CA GLY A 208 -15.04 6.95 -17.03
C GLY A 208 -13.87 6.60 -16.10
N MET A 209 -14.05 5.71 -15.12
CA MET A 209 -12.95 5.24 -14.28
C MET A 209 -11.77 4.74 -15.11
N GLN A 210 -10.56 5.05 -14.65
CA GLN A 210 -9.33 4.81 -15.40
C GLN A 210 -8.71 3.45 -15.07
N HIS A 211 -7.92 2.94 -16.00
CA HIS A 211 -7.10 1.77 -15.74
C HIS A 211 -6.08 2.06 -14.62
N GLY A 212 -5.97 1.17 -13.65
CA GLY A 212 -5.06 1.31 -12.51
C GLY A 212 -5.62 2.16 -11.37
N GLN A 213 -6.83 2.72 -11.50
CA GLN A 213 -7.48 3.45 -10.41
C GLN A 213 -7.71 2.53 -9.22
N LYS A 214 -7.43 3.04 -8.02
CA LYS A 214 -7.50 2.29 -6.76
C LYS A 214 -8.77 2.66 -6.00
N MET A 215 -9.49 1.65 -5.55
CA MET A 215 -10.58 1.79 -4.58
C MET A 215 -10.13 1.18 -3.26
N VAL A 216 -10.19 1.97 -2.19
CA VAL A 216 -9.71 1.57 -0.86
C VAL A 216 -10.92 1.28 0.01
N PHE A 217 -10.93 0.09 0.61
CA PHE A 217 -11.88 -0.34 1.62
C PHE A 217 -11.17 -0.38 2.96
N GLU A 218 -11.38 0.66 3.77
CA GLU A 218 -10.69 0.85 5.04
C GLU A 218 -11.10 -0.21 6.07
N GLY A 219 -10.12 -0.80 6.75
CA GLY A 219 -10.36 -1.80 7.80
C GLY A 219 -11.01 -3.11 7.34
N GLN A 220 -11.02 -3.39 6.03
CA GLN A 220 -11.65 -4.60 5.48
C GLN A 220 -10.64 -5.74 5.22
N ALA A 221 -9.39 -5.61 5.63
CA ALA A 221 -8.38 -6.65 5.43
C ALA A 221 -8.41 -7.73 6.51
N ASP A 222 -7.73 -8.85 6.23
CA ASP A 222 -7.62 -9.97 7.15
C ASP A 222 -7.00 -9.55 8.49
N GLU A 223 -7.60 -10.06 9.56
CA GLU A 223 -7.13 -9.82 10.91
C GLU A 223 -6.00 -10.79 11.27
N ALA A 224 -4.91 -10.25 11.81
CA ALA A 224 -3.86 -11.06 12.39
C ALA A 224 -4.04 -11.18 13.92
N PRO A 225 -3.84 -12.37 14.52
CA PRO A 225 -4.03 -12.61 15.94
C PRO A 225 -3.14 -11.75 16.86
N ASP A 226 -2.02 -11.23 16.34
CA ASP A 226 -1.04 -10.44 17.08
C ASP A 226 -1.17 -8.92 16.81
N SER A 227 -2.17 -8.49 16.02
CA SER A 227 -2.36 -7.08 15.63
C SER A 227 -3.05 -6.22 16.69
N ILE A 228 -3.38 -6.79 17.85
CA ILE A 228 -4.07 -6.10 18.94
C ILE A 228 -3.06 -5.26 19.74
N THR A 229 -3.09 -3.94 19.55
CA THR A 229 -2.31 -3.00 20.36
C THR A 229 -3.26 -2.16 21.22
N ARG A 230 -3.11 -2.23 22.55
CA ARG A 230 -3.87 -1.41 23.52
C ARG A 230 -5.40 -1.52 23.41
N GLY A 231 -5.92 -2.72 23.11
CA GLY A 231 -7.36 -2.98 23.09
C GLY A 231 -8.10 -2.51 21.84
N THR A 232 -7.39 -1.99 20.83
CA THR A 232 -7.97 -1.64 19.53
C THR A 232 -7.45 -2.60 18.46
N GLN A 233 -8.37 -3.26 17.75
CA GLN A 233 -8.05 -4.12 16.61
C GLN A 233 -7.54 -3.25 15.45
N LEU A 234 -6.33 -3.51 14.94
CA LEU A 234 -5.80 -2.81 13.78
C LEU A 234 -6.06 -3.67 12.54
N GLN A 235 -7.20 -3.44 11.89
CA GLN A 235 -7.52 -4.05 10.61
C GLN A 235 -6.83 -3.26 9.50
N GLY A 236 -6.21 -3.97 8.55
CA GLY A 236 -5.63 -3.35 7.37
C GLY A 236 -6.70 -2.95 6.35
N ASP A 237 -6.26 -2.31 5.27
CA ASP A 237 -7.15 -1.89 4.17
C ASP A 237 -7.10 -2.87 3.00
N VAL A 238 -8.24 -3.06 2.33
CA VAL A 238 -8.30 -3.78 1.05
C VAL A 238 -8.26 -2.77 -0.08
N VAL A 239 -7.22 -2.86 -0.93
CA VAL A 239 -7.08 -1.98 -2.10
C VAL A 239 -7.41 -2.76 -3.36
N VAL A 240 -8.53 -2.41 -3.99
CA VAL A 240 -8.96 -2.97 -5.28
C VAL A 240 -8.42 -2.09 -6.40
N VAL A 241 -7.66 -2.67 -7.33
CA VAL A 241 -7.10 -1.96 -8.48
C VAL A 241 -7.90 -2.32 -9.73
N LEU A 242 -8.46 -1.31 -10.40
CA LEU A 242 -9.22 -1.52 -11.63
C LEU A 242 -8.32 -1.93 -12.80
N GLN A 243 -8.62 -3.08 -13.39
CA GLN A 243 -7.96 -3.55 -14.60
C GLN A 243 -8.89 -3.42 -15.80
N LEU A 244 -8.47 -2.64 -16.80
CA LEU A 244 -9.23 -2.49 -18.03
C LEU A 244 -9.07 -3.78 -18.83
N LYS A 245 -10.19 -4.44 -19.12
CA LYS A 245 -10.22 -5.58 -20.02
C LYS A 245 -10.14 -5.08 -21.47
N GLU A 246 -9.32 -5.73 -22.28
CA GLU A 246 -9.24 -5.45 -23.71
C GLU A 246 -10.61 -5.68 -24.38
N HIS A 247 -11.04 -4.70 -25.17
CA HIS A 247 -12.28 -4.77 -25.93
C HIS A 247 -11.97 -5.10 -27.41
N PRO A 248 -12.74 -5.98 -28.07
CA PRO A 248 -12.43 -6.43 -29.44
C PRO A 248 -12.36 -5.31 -30.47
N ASN A 249 -13.17 -4.27 -30.30
CA ASN A 249 -13.31 -3.19 -31.28
C ASN A 249 -12.72 -1.84 -30.82
N PHE A 250 -12.51 -1.65 -29.52
CA PHE A 250 -12.20 -0.35 -28.94
C PHE A 250 -10.91 -0.44 -28.13
N GLU A 251 -9.95 0.41 -28.47
CA GLU A 251 -8.75 0.65 -27.68
C GLU A 251 -8.93 1.99 -26.96
N ARG A 252 -9.04 1.97 -25.62
CA ARG A 252 -9.10 3.21 -24.83
C ARG A 252 -7.69 3.75 -24.63
N LYS A 253 -7.48 5.03 -24.92
CA LYS A 253 -6.29 5.77 -24.52
C LYS A 253 -6.74 7.04 -23.81
N LEU A 254 -6.48 7.10 -22.50
CA LEU A 254 -6.96 8.18 -21.64
C LEU A 254 -8.49 8.32 -21.73
N ASP A 255 -8.97 9.44 -22.23
CA ASP A 255 -10.39 9.76 -22.37
C ASP A 255 -10.92 9.47 -23.78
N ASP A 256 -10.03 9.15 -24.73
CA ASP A 256 -10.36 8.87 -26.12
C ASP A 256 -10.50 7.35 -26.38
N LEU A 257 -11.48 7.00 -27.22
CA LEU A 257 -11.69 5.65 -27.74
C LEU A 257 -11.22 5.57 -29.19
N TYR A 258 -10.34 4.61 -29.47
CA TYR A 258 -9.80 4.35 -30.79
C TYR A 258 -10.45 3.11 -31.40
N VAL A 259 -10.81 3.20 -32.68
CA VAL A 259 -11.28 2.07 -33.47
C VAL A 259 -10.43 1.98 -34.72
N LYS A 260 -9.87 0.81 -34.99
CA LYS A 260 -9.18 0.51 -36.24
C LYS A 260 -10.19 -0.01 -37.24
N ARG A 261 -10.33 0.68 -38.37
CA ARG A 261 -11.21 0.27 -39.46
C ARG A 261 -10.45 0.31 -40.78
N THR A 262 -10.58 -0.77 -41.54
CA THR A 262 -10.11 -0.84 -42.92
C THR A 262 -11.20 -0.28 -43.83
N ILE A 263 -10.81 0.67 -44.69
CA ILE A 263 -11.66 1.22 -45.74
C ILE A 263 -11.05 0.87 -47.10
N SER A 264 -11.89 0.67 -48.10
CA SER A 264 -11.43 0.42 -49.47
C SER A 264 -10.81 1.68 -50.09
N LEU A 265 -9.97 1.51 -51.11
CA LEU A 265 -9.36 2.64 -51.83
C LEU A 265 -10.42 3.56 -52.44
N THR A 266 -11.51 2.99 -52.96
CA THR A 266 -12.64 3.74 -53.52
C THR A 266 -13.37 4.57 -52.45
N GLU A 267 -13.58 4.01 -51.25
CA GLU A 267 -14.19 4.72 -50.12
C GLU A 267 -13.28 5.83 -49.57
N SER A 268 -11.96 5.62 -49.61
CA SER A 268 -10.96 6.62 -49.24
C SER A 268 -10.94 7.84 -50.17
N LEU A 269 -11.26 7.66 -51.46
CA LEU A 269 -11.24 8.72 -52.48
C LEU A 269 -12.59 9.38 -52.71
N CYS A 270 -13.68 8.60 -52.74
CA CYS A 270 -15.02 9.07 -53.10
C CYS A 270 -15.86 9.49 -51.89
N GLY A 271 -15.33 9.34 -50.67
CA GLY A 271 -16.08 9.47 -49.43
C GLY A 271 -16.72 8.15 -49.01
N HIS A 272 -16.97 8.01 -47.72
CA HIS A 272 -17.50 6.78 -47.12
C HIS A 272 -18.61 7.08 -46.13
N GLN A 273 -19.47 6.08 -45.93
CA GLN A 273 -20.50 6.11 -44.91
C GLN A 273 -20.57 4.75 -44.22
N PHE A 274 -20.45 4.72 -42.89
CA PHE A 274 -20.65 3.49 -42.13
C PHE A 274 -21.27 3.75 -40.76
N SER A 275 -21.97 2.74 -40.25
CA SER A 275 -22.47 2.73 -38.88
C SER A 275 -21.44 2.11 -37.93
N LEU A 276 -21.17 2.79 -36.82
CA LEU A 276 -20.38 2.31 -35.69
C LEU A 276 -21.29 2.18 -34.46
N THR A 277 -21.28 1.04 -33.79
CA THR A 277 -22.00 0.88 -32.52
C THR A 277 -21.11 1.33 -31.37
N HIS A 278 -21.52 2.37 -30.63
CA HIS A 278 -20.81 2.89 -29.46
C HIS A 278 -20.94 1.94 -28.26
N LEU A 279 -20.16 2.17 -27.19
CA LEU A 279 -20.23 1.40 -25.95
C LEU A 279 -21.59 1.52 -25.23
N ASP A 280 -22.31 2.63 -25.44
CA ASP A 280 -23.65 2.85 -24.89
C ASP A 280 -24.77 2.18 -25.74
N GLY A 281 -24.41 1.46 -26.80
CA GLY A 281 -25.36 0.81 -27.72
C GLY A 281 -25.95 1.73 -28.79
N ARG A 282 -25.63 3.03 -28.78
CA ARG A 282 -26.03 3.97 -29.85
C ARG A 282 -25.31 3.65 -31.15
N GLN A 283 -26.01 3.75 -32.27
CA GLN A 283 -25.39 3.66 -33.60
C GLN A 283 -25.02 5.06 -34.10
N LEU A 284 -23.72 5.28 -34.28
CA LEU A 284 -23.17 6.51 -34.85
C LEU A 284 -22.97 6.31 -36.34
N LEU A 285 -23.60 7.17 -37.14
CA LEU A 285 -23.42 7.16 -38.59
C LEU A 285 -22.29 8.11 -38.97
N ILE A 286 -21.13 7.54 -39.27
CA ILE A 286 -19.96 8.28 -39.70
C ILE A 286 -20.04 8.49 -41.21
N LYS A 287 -19.95 9.74 -41.65
CA LYS A 287 -19.97 10.15 -43.06
C LYS A 287 -18.78 11.06 -43.33
N SER A 288 -18.11 10.84 -44.45
CA SER A 288 -17.12 11.77 -45.00
C SER A 288 -17.67 12.41 -46.26
N ASN A 289 -17.30 13.68 -46.49
CA ASN A 289 -17.77 14.41 -47.65
C ASN A 289 -17.10 13.89 -48.93
N PRO A 290 -17.83 13.80 -50.06
CA PRO A 290 -17.23 13.43 -51.33
C PRO A 290 -16.06 14.34 -51.70
N GLY A 291 -14.89 13.77 -51.98
CA GLY A 291 -13.65 14.49 -52.32
C GLY A 291 -12.69 14.72 -51.15
N GLU A 292 -13.07 14.37 -49.91
CA GLU A 292 -12.16 14.38 -48.76
C GLU A 292 -11.33 13.08 -48.75
N ILE A 293 -10.03 13.19 -49.06
CA ILE A 293 -9.14 12.03 -49.21
C ILE A 293 -8.61 11.60 -47.83
N ILE A 294 -8.93 10.37 -47.43
CA ILE A 294 -8.44 9.78 -46.18
C ILE A 294 -7.19 8.95 -46.45
N LYS A 295 -6.03 9.43 -45.99
CA LYS A 295 -4.76 8.70 -46.11
C LYS A 295 -4.68 7.57 -45.08
N PRO A 296 -3.98 6.45 -45.39
CA PRO A 296 -3.69 5.41 -44.41
C PRO A 296 -3.00 5.96 -43.15
N GLY A 297 -3.42 5.51 -41.99
CA GLY A 297 -2.84 5.91 -40.69
C GLY A 297 -3.31 7.26 -40.15
N VAL A 298 -4.23 7.95 -40.85
CA VAL A 298 -4.84 9.18 -40.33
C VAL A 298 -5.89 8.86 -39.29
N HIS A 299 -5.93 9.66 -38.21
CA HIS A 299 -6.98 9.58 -37.20
C HIS A 299 -8.07 10.60 -37.50
N CYS A 300 -9.29 10.13 -37.70
CA CYS A 300 -10.47 10.97 -37.78
C CYS A 300 -11.09 11.07 -36.38
N LYS A 301 -11.27 12.29 -35.87
CA LYS A 301 -11.92 12.53 -34.58
C LYS A 301 -13.42 12.72 -34.79
N PHE A 302 -14.20 11.99 -34.01
CA PHE A 302 -15.66 12.11 -34.00
C PHE A 302 -16.09 12.48 -32.58
N HIS A 303 -16.92 13.51 -32.46
CA HIS A 303 -17.50 13.91 -31.19
C HIS A 303 -18.86 13.22 -31.09
N SER A 304 -19.06 12.47 -29.99
CA SER A 304 -20.32 11.79 -29.65
C SER A 304 -21.26 12.71 -28.89
#